data_AF-A0A819VSC2-F1
#
_entry.id   AF-A0A819VSC2-F1
#
_cell.length_a   1.000
_cell.length_b   1.000
_cell.length_c   1.000
_cell.angle_alpha   90.00
_cell.angle_beta   90.00
_cell.angle_gamma   90.00
#
_symmetry.space_group_name_H-M   'P 1'
#
loop_
_entity.id
_entity.type
_entity.pdbx_description
1 polymer ?
#
loop_
_entity_poly.entity_id
_entity_poly.type
_entity_poly.pdbx_seq_one_letter_code
_entity_poly.pdbx_strand_id
1 'polypeptide(L)'
;MLRVIQFVRSEKYGIKIPLNNVNDRLCAMLGVSSRSIDNLKKELKEIETSQEESSRRRLRSGSSTCTTDETMEQPEPVSGRPKINLSDFAKKFDIEILRLPVRHCILNPIEMCWAELKNSVQNQNTTFQLKDVEKLVWNWLYNCDSTFISSCIDHVHVYEKNFKKADQFIEEIEDELNDDDDNIDNDSDLTGDEDEDQ
;
A
#
# COMPACT_ATOMS: atom_id res chain seq x y z
N MET A 1 17.11 15.21 25.75
CA MET A 1 16.47 14.45 24.65
C MET A 1 15.28 15.27 24.15
N LEU A 2 15.30 15.74 22.91
CA LEU A 2 14.13 16.38 22.30
C LEU A 2 13.05 15.31 22.10
N ARG A 3 11.79 15.60 22.44
CA ARG A 3 10.67 14.70 22.09
C ARG A 3 10.57 14.64 20.57
N VAL A 4 10.29 13.46 19.99
CA VAL A 4 10.16 13.22 18.53
C VAL A 4 9.40 14.35 17.80
N ILE A 5 8.30 14.81 18.40
CA ILE A 5 7.45 15.90 17.89
C ILE A 5 8.23 17.23 17.75
N GLN A 6 9.14 17.53 18.67
CA GLN A 6 9.97 18.74 18.63
C GLN A 6 11.02 18.65 17.53
N PHE A 7 11.63 17.49 17.31
CA PHE A 7 12.58 17.29 16.22
C PHE A 7 11.90 17.48 14.85
N VAL A 8 10.77 16.80 14.63
CA VAL A 8 9.97 16.90 13.38
C VAL A 8 9.52 18.34 13.12
N ARG A 9 9.02 19.05 14.13
CA ARG A 9 8.65 20.48 14.01
C ARG A 9 9.86 21.36 13.69
N SER A 10 11.03 21.00 14.19
CA SER A 10 12.24 21.79 14.01
C SER A 10 12.91 21.61 12.64
N GLU A 11 12.68 20.48 11.96
CA GLU A 11 13.14 20.27 10.58
C GLU A 11 12.18 20.85 9.53
N LYS A 12 10.99 21.33 9.92
CA LYS A 12 10.03 21.97 9.01
C LYS A 12 10.60 23.18 8.26
N TYR A 13 11.59 23.86 8.85
CA TYR A 13 12.21 25.07 8.31
C TYR A 13 13.65 24.85 7.83
N GLY A 14 14.09 23.59 7.71
CA GLY A 14 15.44 23.25 7.24
C GLY A 14 16.00 22.01 7.92
N ILE A 15 16.81 21.27 7.17
CA ILE A 15 17.47 20.04 7.64
C ILE A 15 18.51 20.40 8.70
N LYS A 16 18.33 19.91 9.94
CA LYS A 16 19.25 20.18 11.05
C LYS A 16 20.36 19.13 11.16
N ILE A 17 20.03 17.88 10.84
CA ILE A 17 21.00 16.79 10.79
C ILE A 17 21.19 16.40 9.32
N PRO A 18 22.39 16.51 8.75
CA PRO A 18 22.65 16.13 7.36
C PRO A 18 22.09 14.75 6.99
N LEU A 19 21.50 14.61 5.79
CA LEU A 19 20.83 13.38 5.34
C LEU A 19 21.75 12.16 5.32
N ASN A 20 23.04 12.38 5.07
CA ASN A 20 24.06 11.33 5.09
C ASN A 20 24.33 10.77 6.50
N ASN A 21 23.97 11.50 7.56
CA ASN A 21 24.13 11.04 8.94
C ASN A 21 22.88 10.30 9.43
N VAL A 22 22.64 9.13 8.82
CA VAL A 22 21.43 8.33 9.02
C VAL A 22 21.23 7.92 10.48
N ASN A 23 22.31 7.59 11.21
CA ASN A 23 22.22 7.18 12.61
C ASN A 23 21.69 8.28 13.52
N ASP A 24 22.25 9.47 13.42
CA ASP A 24 21.85 10.60 14.25
C ASP A 24 20.43 11.08 13.89
N ARG A 25 20.06 10.99 12.59
CA ARG A 25 18.68 11.23 12.14
C ARG A 25 17.71 10.23 12.75
N LEU A 26 18.02 8.93 12.74
CA LEU A 26 17.18 7.90 13.33
C LEU A 26 17.04 8.06 14.84
N CYS A 27 18.13 8.39 15.53
CA CYS A 27 18.09 8.67 16.98
C CYS A 27 17.15 9.84 17.30
N ALA A 28 17.23 10.92 16.53
CA ALA A 28 16.40 12.10 16.73
C ALA A 28 14.93 11.86 16.34
N MET A 29 14.69 11.08 15.28
CA MET A 29 13.35 10.76 14.77
C MET A 29 12.60 9.76 15.64
N LEU A 30 13.29 8.73 16.14
CA LEU A 30 12.68 7.68 16.95
C LEU A 30 12.78 7.96 18.45
N GLY A 31 13.57 8.97 18.85
CA GLY A 31 13.76 9.34 20.26
C GLY A 31 14.56 8.30 21.06
N VAL A 32 15.28 7.41 20.37
CA VAL A 32 16.07 6.32 20.96
C VAL A 32 17.56 6.67 20.98
N SER A 33 18.34 5.98 21.83
CA SER A 33 19.79 6.18 21.89
C SER A 33 20.51 5.55 20.70
N SER A 34 21.69 6.07 20.33
CA SER A 34 22.53 5.51 19.26
C SER A 34 22.86 4.04 19.50
N ARG A 35 23.10 3.66 20.76
CA ARG A 35 23.33 2.27 21.16
C ARG A 35 22.12 1.36 20.86
N SER A 36 20.90 1.88 20.98
CA SER A 36 19.68 1.14 20.63
C SER A 36 19.57 0.95 19.12
N ILE A 37 19.88 1.99 18.33
CA ILE A 37 19.93 1.89 16.87
C ILE A 37 20.97 0.86 16.43
N ASP A 38 22.17 0.86 17.04
CA ASP A 38 23.24 -0.08 16.67
C ASP A 38 22.86 -1.53 17.00
N ASN A 39 22.22 -1.76 18.15
CA ASN A 39 21.68 -3.08 18.50
C ASN A 39 20.60 -3.52 17.51
N LEU A 40 19.65 -2.65 17.15
CA LEU A 40 18.61 -2.94 16.15
C LEU A 40 19.21 -3.27 14.78
N LYS A 41 20.23 -2.52 14.35
CA LYS A 41 20.96 -2.80 13.10
C LYS A 41 21.65 -4.16 13.13
N LYS A 42 22.24 -4.53 14.26
CA LYS A 42 22.88 -5.83 14.45
C LYS A 42 21.85 -6.96 14.39
N GLU A 43 20.73 -6.83 15.10
CA GLU A 43 19.63 -7.80 15.09
C GLU A 43 19.03 -7.98 13.68
N LEU A 44 18.82 -6.88 12.95
CA LEU A 44 18.34 -6.93 11.56
C LEU A 44 19.29 -7.72 10.65
N LYS A 45 20.60 -7.48 10.78
CA LYS A 45 21.62 -8.21 10.01
C LYS A 45 21.65 -9.69 10.36
N GLU A 46 21.50 -10.03 11.64
CA GLU A 46 21.42 -11.43 12.09
C GLU A 46 20.17 -12.14 11.53
N ILE A 47 19.03 -11.45 11.45
CA ILE A 47 17.81 -11.99 10.85
C ILE A 47 17.99 -12.20 9.34
N GLU A 48 18.56 -11.22 8.64
CA GLU A 48 18.82 -11.31 7.20
C GLU A 48 19.72 -12.50 6.87
N THR A 49 20.83 -12.66 7.60
CA THR A 49 21.71 -13.84 7.46
C THR A 49 20.99 -15.16 7.78
N SER A 50 20.14 -15.18 8.80
CA SER A 50 19.35 -16.38 9.17
C SER A 50 18.30 -16.74 8.10
N GLN A 51 17.69 -15.75 7.46
CA GLN A 51 16.75 -15.95 6.35
C GLN A 51 17.46 -16.41 5.08
N GLU A 52 18.63 -15.86 4.77
CA GLU A 52 19.49 -16.34 3.68
C GLU A 52 19.92 -17.79 3.90
N GLU A 53 20.37 -18.14 5.11
CA GLU A 53 20.74 -19.51 5.46
C GLU A 53 19.55 -20.48 5.37
N SER A 54 18.38 -20.06 5.84
CA SER A 54 17.14 -20.85 5.74
C SER A 54 16.72 -21.07 4.29
N SER A 55 16.86 -20.04 3.45
CA SER A 55 16.60 -20.12 2.01
C SER A 55 17.61 -21.05 1.32
N ARG A 56 18.90 -20.95 1.65
CA ARG A 56 19.96 -21.87 1.16
C ARG A 56 19.71 -23.32 1.61
N ARG A 57 19.24 -23.55 2.84
CA ARG A 57 18.88 -24.90 3.32
C ARG A 57 17.71 -25.49 2.54
N ARG A 58 16.68 -24.69 2.23
CA ARG A 58 15.55 -25.12 1.37
C ARG A 58 16.00 -25.47 -0.04
N LEU A 59 16.91 -24.68 -0.61
CA LEU A 59 17.54 -24.96 -1.92
C LEU A 59 18.38 -26.24 -1.89
N ARG A 60 19.06 -26.55 -0.77
CA ARG A 60 19.90 -27.75 -0.63
C ARG A 60 19.11 -29.05 -0.39
N SER A 61 17.90 -29.00 0.19
CA SER A 61 17.02 -30.17 0.30
C SER A 61 16.26 -30.47 -0.99
N GLY A 62 16.23 -29.53 -1.93
CA GLY A 62 15.76 -29.73 -3.30
C GLY A 62 16.91 -30.12 -4.22
N SER A 63 17.35 -31.39 -4.18
CA SER A 63 18.27 -31.89 -5.18
C SER A 63 17.56 -32.08 -6.53
N SER A 64 17.77 -31.15 -7.45
CA SER A 64 18.13 -31.43 -8.84
C SER A 64 18.64 -30.15 -9.50
N THR A 65 19.98 -30.11 -9.68
CA THR A 65 20.82 -29.45 -10.72
C THR A 65 20.37 -28.07 -11.27
N CYS A 66 21.19 -27.03 -11.42
CA CYS A 66 22.54 -27.01 -12.00
C CYS A 66 23.13 -25.60 -11.85
N THR A 67 24.39 -25.56 -11.41
CA THR A 67 25.50 -24.62 -11.68
C THR A 67 25.23 -23.12 -11.92
N THR A 68 25.83 -22.31 -11.05
CA THR A 68 26.16 -20.90 -11.27
C THR A 68 27.31 -20.78 -12.28
N ASP A 69 27.11 -20.03 -13.35
CA ASP A 69 28.21 -19.39 -14.08
C ASP A 69 27.83 -17.91 -14.31
N GLU A 70 28.76 -17.03 -13.98
CA GLU A 70 28.58 -15.58 -14.09
C GLU A 70 28.73 -15.18 -15.56
N THR A 71 27.65 -14.72 -16.18
CA THR A 71 27.77 -13.77 -17.29
C THR A 71 26.59 -12.81 -17.24
N MET A 72 26.92 -11.52 -17.27
CA MET A 72 26.01 -10.39 -17.19
C MET A 72 25.27 -10.25 -18.52
N GLU A 73 24.33 -11.15 -18.78
CA GLU A 73 23.43 -11.13 -19.94
C GLU A 73 22.04 -10.66 -19.49
N GLN A 74 21.47 -9.71 -20.23
CA GLN A 74 20.11 -9.21 -19.99
C GLN A 74 19.14 -10.42 -19.95
N PRO A 75 18.22 -10.53 -18.97
CA PRO A 75 17.37 -11.70 -18.88
C PRO A 75 16.40 -11.73 -20.07
N GLU A 76 16.68 -12.59 -21.03
CA GLU A 76 15.72 -13.04 -22.05
C GLU A 76 14.41 -13.48 -21.37
N PRO A 77 13.24 -13.24 -21.99
CA PRO A 77 11.95 -13.57 -21.39
C PRO A 77 11.91 -15.06 -21.06
N VAL A 78 11.85 -15.39 -19.77
CA VAL A 78 11.83 -16.77 -19.26
C VAL A 78 10.55 -17.46 -19.75
N SER A 79 10.65 -18.11 -20.91
CA SER A 79 9.58 -18.94 -21.46
C SER A 79 9.39 -20.15 -20.54
N GLY A 80 8.17 -20.35 -20.04
CA GLY A 80 7.78 -21.62 -19.41
C GLY A 80 7.19 -21.57 -18.02
N ARG A 81 7.00 -20.40 -17.38
CA ARG A 81 6.16 -20.37 -16.16
C ARG A 81 4.69 -20.47 -16.55
N PRO A 82 3.94 -21.51 -16.13
CA PRO A 82 2.52 -21.57 -16.39
C PRO A 82 1.84 -20.35 -15.76
N LYS A 83 1.20 -19.53 -16.60
CA LYS A 83 0.38 -18.41 -16.14
C LYS A 83 -0.91 -19.00 -15.54
N ILE A 84 -1.00 -19.02 -14.22
CA ILE A 84 -2.22 -19.45 -13.52
C ILE A 84 -3.19 -18.28 -13.53
N ASN A 85 -4.35 -18.47 -14.16
CA ASN A 85 -5.47 -17.53 -14.02
C ASN A 85 -6.09 -17.71 -12.63
N LEU A 86 -5.92 -16.72 -11.76
CA LEU A 86 -6.42 -16.76 -10.37
C LEU A 86 -7.95 -16.91 -10.30
N SER A 87 -8.68 -16.29 -11.24
CA SER A 87 -10.15 -16.41 -11.28
C SER A 87 -10.57 -17.83 -11.64
N ASP A 88 -9.90 -18.47 -12.60
CA ASP A 88 -10.20 -19.87 -12.96
C ASP A 88 -9.81 -20.84 -11.85
N PHE A 89 -8.77 -20.52 -11.07
CA PHE A 89 -8.39 -21.29 -9.90
C PHE A 89 -9.41 -21.18 -8.78
N ALA A 90 -9.86 -19.96 -8.43
CA ALA A 90 -10.85 -19.73 -7.38
C ALA A 90 -12.22 -20.37 -7.69
N LYS A 91 -12.64 -20.33 -8.96
CA LYS A 91 -13.87 -21.00 -9.43
C LYS A 91 -13.89 -22.51 -9.15
N LYS A 92 -12.74 -23.18 -9.15
CA LYS A 92 -12.67 -24.62 -8.80
C LYS A 92 -13.07 -24.91 -7.36
N PHE A 93 -13.03 -23.90 -6.49
CA PHE A 93 -13.37 -23.99 -5.08
C PHE A 93 -14.67 -23.24 -4.75
N ASP A 94 -15.44 -22.81 -5.76
CA ASP A 94 -16.65 -22.00 -5.58
C ASP A 94 -16.40 -20.70 -4.78
N ILE A 95 -15.21 -20.10 -4.97
CA ILE A 95 -14.82 -18.85 -4.32
C ILE A 95 -15.01 -17.70 -5.30
N GLU A 96 -15.84 -16.73 -4.91
CA GLU A 96 -15.95 -15.45 -5.60
C GLU A 96 -14.82 -14.51 -5.16
N ILE A 97 -14.15 -13.89 -6.14
CA ILE A 97 -13.10 -12.92 -5.88
C ILE A 97 -13.68 -11.51 -5.91
N LEU A 98 -13.75 -10.87 -4.76
CA LEU A 98 -14.04 -9.45 -4.66
C LEU A 98 -12.79 -8.64 -5.07
N ARG A 99 -12.92 -7.79 -6.09
CA ARG A 99 -11.84 -6.90 -6.54
C ARG A 99 -12.04 -5.52 -5.95
N LEU A 100 -10.99 -5.00 -5.32
CA LEU A 100 -11.01 -3.65 -4.76
C LEU A 100 -10.56 -2.62 -5.80
N PRO A 101 -11.15 -1.41 -5.81
CA PRO A 101 -10.67 -0.30 -6.61
C PRO A 101 -9.22 0.06 -6.27
N VAL A 102 -8.46 0.44 -7.29
CA VAL A 102 -7.06 0.84 -7.13
C VAL A 102 -6.98 2.08 -6.22
N ARG A 103 -6.04 2.09 -5.27
CA ARG A 103 -5.81 3.19 -4.29
C ARG A 103 -6.94 3.47 -3.29
N HIS A 104 -7.90 2.56 -3.12
CA HIS A 104 -8.99 2.71 -2.16
C HIS A 104 -8.84 1.73 -0.97
N CYS A 105 -7.74 1.85 -0.22
CA CYS A 105 -7.49 1.00 0.95
C CYS A 105 -8.57 1.10 2.04
N ILE A 106 -9.35 2.19 2.04
CA ILE A 106 -10.48 2.39 2.95
C ILE A 106 -11.62 1.37 2.77
N LEU A 107 -11.69 0.75 1.58
CA LEU A 107 -12.64 -0.33 1.26
C LEU A 107 -12.09 -1.72 1.60
N ASN A 108 -10.88 -1.80 2.17
CA ASN A 108 -10.26 -3.05 2.57
C ASN A 108 -10.31 -3.23 4.10
N PRO A 109 -11.19 -4.09 4.65
CA PRO A 109 -11.39 -4.18 6.09
C PRO A 109 -10.15 -4.67 6.86
N ILE A 110 -9.23 -5.40 6.21
CA ILE A 110 -7.99 -5.86 6.86
C ILE A 110 -7.05 -4.70 7.22
N GLU A 111 -7.15 -3.55 6.54
CA GLU A 111 -6.32 -2.38 6.85
C GLU A 111 -6.65 -1.81 8.22
N MET A 112 -7.93 -1.86 8.61
CA MET A 112 -8.38 -1.49 9.95
C MET A 112 -7.86 -2.47 11.01
N CYS A 113 -7.90 -3.77 10.70
CA CYS A 113 -7.31 -4.80 11.56
C CYS A 113 -5.80 -4.56 11.76
N TRP A 114 -5.08 -4.22 10.69
CA TRP A 114 -3.66 -3.88 10.76
C TRP A 114 -3.39 -2.64 11.60
N ALA A 115 -4.22 -1.59 11.45
CA ALA A 115 -4.09 -0.38 12.24
C ALA A 115 -4.22 -0.69 13.74
N GLU A 116 -5.26 -1.44 14.12
CA GLU A 116 -5.52 -1.78 15.52
C GLU A 116 -4.45 -2.73 16.10
N LEU A 117 -4.07 -3.76 15.35
CA LEU A 117 -3.01 -4.68 15.76
C LEU A 117 -1.70 -3.92 16.03
N LYS A 118 -1.29 -3.03 15.11
CA LYS A 118 -0.07 -2.24 15.26
C LYS A 118 -0.15 -1.32 16.48
N ASN A 119 -1.28 -0.65 16.68
CA ASN A 119 -1.50 0.22 17.85
C ASN A 119 -1.41 -0.58 19.15
N SER A 120 -2.08 -1.73 19.21
CA SER A 120 -2.06 -2.62 20.38
C SER A 120 -0.65 -3.10 20.71
N VAL A 121 0.09 -3.59 19.70
CA VAL A 121 1.49 -4.03 19.87
C VAL A 121 2.38 -2.87 20.30
N GLN A 122 2.25 -1.70 19.67
CA GLN A 122 3.04 -0.52 20.01
C GLN A 122 2.83 -0.09 21.47
N ASN A 123 1.60 -0.14 21.97
CA ASN A 123 1.26 0.26 23.33
C ASN A 123 1.78 -0.71 24.39
N GLN A 124 1.92 -2.00 24.05
CA GLN A 124 2.33 -3.05 24.99
C GLN A 124 3.81 -3.42 24.88
N ASN A 125 4.44 -3.09 23.76
CA ASN A 125 5.85 -3.41 23.51
C ASN A 125 6.76 -2.45 24.28
N THR A 126 7.25 -2.92 25.43
CA THR A 126 8.20 -2.18 26.28
C THR A 126 9.65 -2.62 26.10
N THR A 127 9.87 -3.82 25.52
CA THR A 127 11.20 -4.44 25.40
C THR A 127 11.86 -4.15 24.06
N PHE A 128 11.09 -3.74 23.06
CA PHE A 128 11.53 -3.48 21.68
C PHE A 128 12.23 -4.68 21.00
N GLN A 129 11.97 -5.90 21.48
CA GLN A 129 12.51 -7.14 20.94
C GLN A 129 11.48 -7.84 20.05
N LEU A 130 11.94 -8.40 18.92
CA LEU A 130 11.05 -9.05 17.95
C LEU A 130 10.30 -10.26 18.54
N LYS A 131 10.94 -11.02 19.42
CA LYS A 131 10.32 -12.17 20.11
C LYS A 131 9.11 -11.78 20.95
N ASP A 132 9.12 -10.59 21.53
CA ASP A 132 8.00 -10.11 22.33
C ASP A 132 6.92 -9.50 21.44
N VAL A 133 7.30 -8.85 20.34
CA VAL A 133 6.35 -8.44 19.28
C VAL A 133 5.57 -9.63 18.75
N GLU A 134 6.23 -10.74 18.44
CA GLU A 134 5.57 -11.96 17.96
C GLU A 134 4.53 -12.47 18.96
N LYS A 135 4.87 -12.55 20.25
CA LYS A 135 3.92 -12.96 21.31
C LYS A 135 2.73 -12.01 21.42
N LEU A 136 2.98 -10.70 21.33
CA LEU A 136 1.92 -9.68 21.40
C LEU A 136 0.97 -9.78 20.21
N VAL A 137 1.50 -10.03 19.00
CA VAL A 137 0.69 -10.25 17.79
C VAL A 137 -0.21 -11.47 17.96
N TRP A 138 0.35 -12.61 18.38
CA TRP A 138 -0.44 -13.82 18.63
C TRP A 138 -1.50 -13.60 19.70
N ASN A 139 -1.13 -12.95 20.81
CA ASN A 139 -2.08 -12.64 21.88
C ASN A 139 -3.23 -11.75 21.38
N TRP A 140 -2.95 -10.75 20.55
CA TRP A 140 -4.00 -9.92 19.97
C TRP A 140 -4.91 -10.74 19.04
N LEU A 141 -4.35 -11.58 18.17
CA LEU A 141 -5.14 -12.43 17.26
C LEU A 141 -6.08 -13.39 18.00
N TYR A 142 -5.63 -14.00 19.10
CA TYR A 142 -6.46 -14.89 19.90
C TYR A 142 -7.57 -14.18 20.69
N ASN A 143 -7.35 -12.92 21.04
CA ASN A 143 -8.31 -12.10 21.78
C ASN A 143 -9.10 -11.14 20.87
N CYS A 144 -8.96 -11.25 19.55
CA CYS A 144 -9.63 -10.38 18.60
C CYS A 144 -11.14 -10.61 18.68
N ASP A 145 -11.89 -9.55 19.02
CA ASP A 145 -13.32 -9.65 19.22
C ASP A 145 -14.07 -9.66 17.88
N SER A 146 -15.06 -10.56 17.78
CA SER A 146 -16.05 -10.58 16.70
C SER A 146 -16.74 -9.24 16.48
N THR A 147 -17.02 -8.48 17.55
CA THR A 147 -17.66 -7.16 17.42
C THR A 147 -16.75 -6.15 16.73
N PHE A 148 -15.45 -6.20 16.99
CA PHE A 148 -14.46 -5.38 16.31
C PHE A 148 -14.40 -5.71 14.81
N ILE A 149 -14.36 -7.00 14.46
CA ILE A 149 -14.38 -7.42 13.06
C ILE A 149 -15.66 -6.95 12.35
N SER A 150 -16.83 -7.05 13.00
CA SER A 150 -18.08 -6.51 12.48
C SER A 150 -17.96 -5.02 12.19
N SER A 151 -17.41 -4.23 13.13
CA SER A 151 -17.26 -2.79 12.94
C SER A 151 -16.30 -2.43 11.79
N CYS A 152 -15.28 -3.26 11.53
CA CYS A 152 -14.41 -3.09 10.36
C CYS A 152 -15.19 -3.29 9.04
N ILE A 153 -16.09 -4.27 9.01
CA ILE A 153 -16.96 -4.53 7.85
C ILE A 153 -17.99 -3.39 7.69
N ASP A 154 -18.58 -2.92 8.79
CA ASP A 154 -19.55 -1.83 8.79
C ASP A 154 -18.94 -0.53 8.26
N HIS A 155 -17.69 -0.24 8.64
CA HIS A 155 -16.94 0.89 8.11
C HIS A 155 -16.83 0.83 6.58
N VAL A 156 -16.47 -0.33 6.01
CA VAL A 156 -16.39 -0.50 4.56
C VAL A 156 -17.74 -0.25 3.90
N HIS A 157 -18.83 -0.76 4.48
CA HIS A 157 -20.19 -0.55 3.95
C HIS A 157 -20.60 0.93 3.93
N VAL A 158 -20.19 1.71 4.95
CA VAL A 158 -20.46 3.15 5.00
C VAL A 158 -19.73 3.86 3.86
N TYR A 159 -18.44 3.60 3.67
CA TYR A 159 -17.68 4.25 2.61
C TYR A 159 -18.11 3.80 1.21
N GLU A 160 -18.43 2.51 1.04
CA GLU A 160 -18.97 2.00 -0.22
C GLU A 160 -20.26 2.74 -0.61
N LYS A 161 -21.20 2.93 0.33
CA LYS A 161 -22.42 3.70 0.09
C LYS A 161 -22.13 5.15 -0.28
N ASN A 162 -21.14 5.77 0.35
CA ASN A 162 -20.77 7.15 0.05
C ASN A 162 -20.14 7.29 -1.34
N PHE A 163 -19.27 6.36 -1.75
CA PHE A 163 -18.70 6.34 -3.09
C PHE A 163 -19.77 6.12 -4.15
N LYS A 164 -20.67 5.15 -3.95
CA LYS A 164 -21.80 4.93 -4.88
C LYS A 164 -22.66 6.18 -5.07
N LYS A 165 -22.92 6.94 -4.00
CA LYS A 165 -23.64 8.22 -4.10
C LYS A 165 -22.85 9.26 -4.87
N ALA A 166 -21.54 9.38 -4.61
CA ALA A 166 -20.69 10.32 -5.31
C ALA A 166 -20.62 10.00 -6.81
N ASP A 167 -20.51 8.72 -7.17
CA ASP A 167 -20.52 8.27 -8.57
C ASP A 167 -21.85 8.64 -9.25
N GLN A 168 -22.99 8.41 -8.59
CA GLN A 168 -24.31 8.81 -9.09
C GLN A 168 -24.43 10.32 -9.34
N PHE A 169 -23.87 11.16 -8.44
CA PHE A 169 -23.87 12.60 -8.63
C PHE A 169 -22.98 13.05 -9.80
N ILE A 170 -21.87 12.35 -10.06
CA ILE A 170 -21.00 12.66 -11.20
C ILE A 170 -21.72 12.31 -12.50
N GLU A 171 -22.36 11.14 -12.56
CA GLU A 171 -23.17 10.72 -13.72
C GLU A 171 -24.27 11.74 -14.03
N GLU A 172 -25.00 12.21 -13.01
CA GLU A 172 -26.06 13.23 -13.18
C GLU A 172 -25.51 14.57 -13.73
N ILE A 173 -24.36 15.03 -13.24
CA ILE A 173 -23.71 16.25 -13.75
C ILE A 173 -23.20 16.06 -15.18
N GLU A 174 -22.63 14.90 -15.50
CA GLU A 174 -22.16 14.58 -16.85
C GLU A 174 -23.33 14.56 -17.85
N ASP A 175 -24.46 14.00 -17.47
CA ASP A 175 -25.68 14.00 -18.28
C ASP A 175 -26.21 15.43 -18.50
N GLU A 176 -26.29 16.26 -17.44
CA GLU A 176 -26.70 17.67 -17.55
C GLU A 176 -25.80 18.49 -18.49
N LEU A 177 -24.49 18.25 -18.47
CA LEU A 177 -23.52 18.96 -19.33
C LEU A 177 -23.57 18.51 -20.79
N ASN A 178 -24.01 17.28 -21.06
CA ASN A 178 -24.12 16.76 -22.43
C ASN A 178 -25.41 17.22 -23.12
N ASP A 179 -26.48 17.50 -22.38
CA ASP A 179 -27.75 17.98 -22.93
C ASP A 179 -27.69 19.44 -23.44
N ASP A 180 -26.66 20.22 -23.05
CA ASP A 180 -26.48 21.63 -23.42
C ASP A 180 -25.68 21.86 -24.73
N ASP A 181 -25.07 20.82 -25.34
CA ASP A 181 -24.23 20.97 -26.56
C ASP A 181 -24.98 20.75 -27.89
N ASP A 182 -26.24 20.28 -27.85
CA ASP A 182 -27.04 19.97 -29.05
C ASP A 182 -27.84 21.18 -29.62
N ASN A 183 -27.58 22.41 -29.15
CA ASN A 183 -28.35 23.60 -29.55
C ASN A 183 -27.49 24.77 -30.09
N ILE A 184 -26.41 24.46 -30.81
CA ILE A 184 -25.82 25.41 -31.76
C ILE A 184 -26.44 25.11 -33.13
N ASP A 185 -27.64 25.63 -33.33
CA ASP A 185 -28.28 25.74 -34.63
C ASP A 185 -27.37 26.60 -35.53
N ASN A 186 -26.63 25.92 -36.40
CA ASN A 186 -25.81 26.54 -37.42
C ASN A 186 -26.77 26.98 -38.54
N ASP A 187 -27.57 28.01 -38.26
CA ASP A 187 -28.50 28.60 -39.21
C ASP A 187 -27.69 29.36 -40.28
N SER A 188 -27.43 28.64 -41.37
CA SER A 188 -27.03 29.19 -42.64
C SER A 188 -28.24 29.84 -43.31
N ASP A 189 -28.26 31.17 -43.47
CA ASP A 189 -28.48 31.82 -44.78
C ASP A 189 -28.54 33.37 -44.73
N LEU A 190 -27.79 33.97 -45.67
CA LEU A 190 -28.05 35.17 -46.51
C LEU A 190 -28.34 36.51 -45.79
N THR A 191 -27.70 37.64 -46.14
CA THR A 191 -27.77 38.32 -47.44
C THR A 191 -26.61 39.32 -47.59
N GLY A 192 -25.97 39.37 -48.76
CA GLY A 192 -25.04 40.44 -49.13
C GLY A 192 -25.25 40.79 -50.59
N ASP A 193 -25.88 41.94 -50.80
CA ASP A 193 -26.45 42.45 -52.04
C ASP A 193 -25.45 42.62 -53.20
N GLU A 194 -26.09 42.61 -54.37
CA GLU A 194 -25.73 43.06 -55.71
C GLU A 194 -24.59 44.09 -55.80
N ASP A 195 -23.65 43.87 -56.73
CA ASP A 195 -23.00 44.96 -57.47
C ASP A 195 -22.86 44.53 -58.94
N GLU A 196 -23.70 45.12 -59.78
CA GLU A 196 -23.47 45.32 -61.22
C GLU A 196 -22.25 46.22 -61.40
N ASP A 197 -21.32 45.88 -62.29
CA ASP A 197 -20.62 46.91 -63.07
C ASP A 197 -19.98 46.33 -64.34
N GLN A 198 -20.01 47.19 -65.36
CA GLN A 198 -19.73 46.98 -66.80
C GLN A 198 -18.25 46.78 -67.13
#